data_AF-A0A127V7U3-F1
#
_entry.id   AF-A0A127V7U3-F1
#
_cell.length_a   1.000
_cell.length_b   1.000
_cell.length_c   1.000
_cell.angle_alpha   90.00
_cell.angle_beta   90.00
_cell.angle_gamma   90.00
#
_symmetry.space_group_name_H-M   'P 1'
#
loop_
_entity.id
_entity.type
_entity.pdbx_description
1 polymer ?
#
loop_
_entity_poly.entity_id
_entity_poly.type
_entity_poly.pdbx_seq_one_letter_code
_entity_poly.pdbx_strand_id
1 'polypeptide(L)'
;MSKHKFWGQVTESLMGYTAEKKYNIPNFSEQEIEIFLGSEFDEDGDEIDTPPNKISLDAYADTYTAFLNNLPDVLLAIKAQGFERYSRLYAHYYEHEEKSGKAPLNIDTAEKHFEYMRDILQIRIEDNQTIIIPIRYQLDTEHGIEIKLENNQITSIGGIGES
;
A
#
# COMPACT_ATOMS: atom_id res chain seq x y z
N MET A 1 -4.45 15.06 -20.53
CA MET A 1 -4.86 13.65 -20.68
C MET A 1 -3.94 12.94 -21.68
N SER A 2 -3.09 12.02 -21.21
CA SER A 2 -2.17 11.24 -22.03
C SER A 2 -2.59 9.76 -22.04
N LYS A 3 -2.45 9.06 -23.17
CA LYS A 3 -2.78 7.63 -23.27
C LYS A 3 -1.49 6.80 -23.26
N HIS A 4 -1.38 5.88 -22.32
CA HIS A 4 -0.26 4.96 -22.17
C HIS A 4 -0.67 3.52 -22.48
N LYS A 5 0.25 2.72 -23.05
CA LYS A 5 -0.04 1.32 -23.41
C LYS A 5 -0.35 0.47 -22.17
N PHE A 6 0.43 0.69 -21.10
CA PHE A 6 0.26 -0.04 -19.85
C PHE A 6 -0.90 0.53 -19.02
N TRP A 7 -0.96 1.85 -18.83
CA TRP A 7 -1.89 2.49 -17.90
C TRP A 7 -3.27 2.82 -18.47
N GLY A 8 -3.43 2.81 -19.80
CA GLY A 8 -4.63 3.36 -20.43
C GLY A 8 -4.59 4.88 -20.42
N GLN A 9 -5.76 5.50 -20.31
CA GLN A 9 -5.88 6.94 -20.13
C GLN A 9 -5.35 7.36 -18.75
N VAL A 10 -4.45 8.34 -18.70
CA VAL A 10 -4.00 8.98 -17.46
C VAL A 10 -4.81 10.25 -17.23
N THR A 11 -5.42 10.36 -16.06
CA THR A 11 -6.31 11.45 -15.65
C THR A 11 -5.88 12.06 -14.33
N GLU A 12 -6.13 13.35 -14.18
CA GLU A 12 -6.00 14.04 -12.90
C GLU A 12 -7.15 13.64 -11.97
N SER A 13 -6.85 13.59 -10.67
CA SER A 13 -7.76 13.27 -9.58
C SER A 13 -7.40 14.12 -8.36
N LEU A 14 -8.17 14.01 -7.28
CA LEU A 14 -7.93 14.76 -6.04
C LEU A 14 -6.59 14.43 -5.34
N MET A 15 -5.93 13.32 -5.69
CA MET A 15 -4.65 12.90 -5.08
C MET A 15 -3.54 12.77 -6.13
N GLY A 16 -3.62 13.57 -7.19
CA GLY A 16 -2.69 13.56 -8.33
C GLY A 16 -3.19 12.72 -9.51
N TYR A 17 -2.28 12.08 -10.22
CA TYR A 17 -2.58 11.41 -11.50
C TYR A 17 -2.86 9.92 -11.34
N THR A 18 -3.94 9.43 -11.95
CA THR A 18 -4.36 8.02 -11.88
C THR A 18 -4.39 7.33 -13.24
N ALA A 19 -4.21 6.02 -13.23
CA ALA A 19 -4.41 5.16 -14.38
C ALA A 19 -5.89 4.80 -14.58
N GLU A 20 -6.35 4.75 -15.83
CA GLU A 20 -7.66 4.18 -16.20
C GLU A 20 -7.77 2.71 -15.80
N LYS A 21 -6.68 1.96 -15.97
CA LYS A 21 -6.67 0.54 -15.62
C LYS A 21 -6.54 0.36 -14.12
N LYS A 22 -7.47 -0.42 -13.58
CA LYS A 22 -7.49 -0.88 -12.21
C LYS A 22 -6.99 -2.33 -12.14
N TYR A 23 -6.48 -2.75 -10.98
CA TYR A 23 -5.83 -4.04 -10.84
C TYR A 23 -6.34 -4.82 -9.63
N ASN A 24 -6.35 -6.15 -9.76
CA ASN A 24 -6.65 -7.06 -8.66
C ASN A 24 -5.32 -7.63 -8.15
N ILE A 25 -5.07 -7.52 -6.85
CA ILE A 25 -3.92 -8.15 -6.22
C ILE A 25 -4.41 -9.38 -5.45
N PRO A 26 -3.90 -10.59 -5.77
CA PRO A 26 -4.17 -11.79 -5.00
C PRO A 26 -4.04 -11.58 -3.49
N ASN A 27 -4.91 -12.25 -2.73
CA ASN A 27 -4.95 -12.23 -1.26
C ASN A 27 -5.42 -10.93 -0.60
N PHE A 28 -5.58 -9.83 -1.34
CA PHE A 28 -6.29 -8.64 -0.84
C PHE A 28 -7.79 -8.74 -1.16
N SER A 29 -8.62 -8.08 -0.36
CA SER A 29 -10.08 -8.10 -0.48
C SER A 29 -10.55 -7.22 -1.65
N GLU A 30 -9.93 -6.06 -1.78
CA GLU A 30 -10.35 -5.05 -2.76
C GLU A 30 -10.12 -5.55 -4.18
N GLN A 31 -11.14 -5.36 -5.02
CA GLN A 31 -11.07 -5.60 -6.45
C GLN A 31 -10.98 -4.24 -7.14
N GLU A 32 -10.31 -4.20 -8.28
CA GLU A 32 -10.15 -2.98 -9.08
C GLU A 32 -9.49 -1.85 -8.27
N ILE A 33 -8.32 -2.14 -7.69
CA ILE A 33 -7.51 -1.17 -6.94
C ILE A 33 -7.06 -0.05 -7.89
N GLU A 34 -7.27 1.20 -7.45
CA GLU A 34 -6.83 2.40 -8.14
C GLU A 34 -5.31 2.59 -8.01
N ILE A 35 -4.68 2.96 -9.12
CA ILE A 35 -3.22 3.17 -9.20
C ILE A 35 -2.93 4.64 -9.46
N PHE A 36 -2.19 5.24 -8.53
CA PHE A 36 -1.64 6.58 -8.64
C PHE A 36 -0.23 6.55 -9.22
N LEU A 37 0.08 7.51 -10.09
CA LEU A 37 1.29 7.57 -10.90
C LEU A 37 2.07 8.85 -10.58
N GLY A 38 3.11 8.72 -9.77
CA GLY A 38 3.92 9.80 -9.22
C GLY A 38 3.43 10.27 -7.85
N SER A 39 4.22 11.16 -7.24
CA SER A 39 3.87 11.84 -5.99
C SER A 39 2.77 12.87 -6.20
N GLU A 40 2.06 13.19 -5.13
CA GLU A 40 1.01 14.24 -5.13
C GLU A 40 1.60 15.64 -4.92
N PHE A 41 2.66 15.72 -4.12
CA PHE A 41 3.36 16.95 -3.79
C PHE A 41 4.83 16.84 -4.20
N ASP A 42 5.44 17.98 -4.52
CA ASP A 42 6.87 18.09 -4.76
C ASP A 42 7.67 18.22 -3.44
N GLU A 43 8.99 18.48 -3.56
CA GLU A 43 9.88 18.60 -2.41
C GLU A 43 9.61 19.84 -1.52
N ASP A 44 8.95 20.85 -2.06
CA ASP A 44 8.54 22.06 -1.35
C ASP A 44 7.14 21.92 -0.71
N GLY A 45 6.45 20.82 -1.00
CA GLY A 45 5.10 20.53 -0.53
C GLY A 45 4.01 21.16 -1.40
N ASP A 46 4.35 21.65 -2.59
CA ASP A 46 3.41 22.18 -3.55
C ASP A 46 2.78 21.04 -4.38
N GLU A 47 1.49 21.18 -4.70
CA GLU A 47 0.76 20.17 -5.48
C GLU A 47 1.33 20.05 -6.90
N ILE A 48 1.60 18.83 -7.33
CA ILE A 48 2.09 18.56 -8.69
C ILE A 48 0.92 18.62 -9.67
N ASP A 49 0.80 19.77 -10.34
CA ASP A 49 -0.24 20.03 -11.34
C ASP A 49 0.13 19.54 -12.75
N THR A 50 1.33 18.99 -12.94
CA THR A 50 1.85 18.60 -14.24
C THR A 50 1.81 17.08 -14.42
N PRO A 51 1.21 16.55 -15.50
CA PRO A 51 1.08 15.11 -15.68
C PRO A 51 2.44 14.43 -15.90
N PRO A 52 2.62 13.19 -15.41
CA PRO A 52 3.82 12.41 -15.69
C PRO A 52 4.07 12.29 -17.19
N ASN A 53 5.32 12.52 -17.60
CA ASN A 53 5.73 12.38 -18.99
C ASN A 53 5.86 10.90 -19.38
N LYS A 54 6.06 10.63 -20.68
CA LYS A 54 6.18 9.26 -21.19
C LYS A 54 7.27 8.43 -20.52
N ILE A 55 8.43 9.02 -20.22
CA ILE A 55 9.56 8.32 -19.59
C ILE A 55 9.18 7.88 -18.17
N SER A 56 8.58 8.76 -17.38
CA SER A 56 8.07 8.41 -16.05
C SER A 56 6.99 7.34 -16.12
N LEU A 57 6.04 7.44 -17.07
CA LEU A 57 4.99 6.44 -17.25
C LEU A 57 5.51 5.05 -17.63
N ASP A 58 6.55 4.99 -18.48
CA ASP A 58 7.25 3.75 -18.82
C ASP A 58 7.95 3.18 -17.57
N ALA A 59 8.67 4.02 -16.81
CA ALA A 59 9.36 3.61 -15.59
C ALA A 59 8.42 3.09 -14.49
N TYR A 60 7.28 3.76 -14.28
CA TYR A 60 6.25 3.28 -13.34
C TYR A 60 5.69 1.92 -13.79
N ALA A 61 5.50 1.70 -15.09
CA ALA A 61 5.00 0.44 -15.61
C ALA A 61 6.01 -0.70 -15.36
N ASP A 62 7.30 -0.42 -15.51
CA ASP A 62 8.37 -1.37 -15.20
C ASP A 62 8.41 -1.70 -13.70
N THR A 63 8.32 -0.69 -12.83
CA THR A 63 8.24 -0.85 -11.36
C THR A 63 7.06 -1.73 -10.97
N TYR A 64 5.87 -1.45 -11.47
CA TYR A 64 4.68 -2.23 -11.14
C TYR A 64 4.75 -3.66 -11.69
N THR A 65 5.29 -3.84 -12.89
CA THR A 65 5.50 -5.16 -13.48
C THR A 65 6.49 -5.98 -12.63
N ALA A 66 7.58 -5.36 -12.16
CA ALA A 66 8.52 -6.00 -11.26
C ALA A 66 7.86 -6.39 -9.93
N PHE A 67 7.04 -5.51 -9.36
CA PHE A 67 6.25 -5.80 -8.17
C PHE A 67 5.32 -6.99 -8.34
N LEU A 68 4.54 -7.03 -9.43
CA LEU A 68 3.65 -8.16 -9.70
C LEU A 68 4.41 -9.48 -9.87
N ASN A 69 5.59 -9.44 -10.50
CA ASN A 69 6.45 -10.62 -10.66
C ASN A 69 7.06 -11.12 -9.32
N ASN A 70 7.25 -10.22 -8.35
CA ASN A 70 7.79 -10.53 -7.02
C ASN A 70 6.70 -10.61 -5.94
N LEU A 71 5.42 -10.54 -6.33
CA LEU A 71 4.30 -10.45 -5.40
C LEU A 71 4.27 -11.57 -4.33
N PRO A 72 4.58 -12.85 -4.64
CA PRO A 72 4.59 -13.89 -3.61
C PRO A 72 5.58 -13.61 -2.47
N ASP A 73 6.78 -13.15 -2.80
CA ASP A 73 7.83 -12.86 -1.81
C ASP A 73 7.49 -11.57 -1.03
N VAL A 74 6.97 -10.56 -1.73
CA VAL A 74 6.48 -9.33 -1.10
C VAL A 74 5.35 -9.64 -0.13
N LEU A 75 4.36 -10.46 -0.52
CA LEU A 75 3.26 -10.88 0.36
C LEU A 75 3.77 -11.61 1.61
N LEU A 76 4.77 -12.47 1.47
CA LEU A 76 5.37 -13.15 2.62
C LEU A 76 6.01 -12.14 3.58
N ALA A 77 6.74 -11.17 3.05
CA ALA A 77 7.36 -10.11 3.84
C ALA A 77 6.33 -9.23 4.54
N ILE A 78 5.25 -8.82 3.85
CA ILE A 78 4.15 -8.02 4.42
C ILE A 78 3.53 -8.73 5.61
N LYS A 79 3.21 -10.02 5.46
CA LYS A 79 2.63 -10.82 6.54
C LYS A 79 3.56 -10.90 7.76
N ALA A 80 4.84 -11.23 7.52
CA ALA A 80 5.81 -11.40 8.60
C ALA A 80 6.06 -10.08 9.36
N GLN A 81 6.38 -9.00 8.64
CA GLN A 81 6.70 -7.70 9.24
C GLN A 81 5.46 -7.01 9.83
N GLY A 82 4.30 -7.16 9.19
CA GLY A 82 3.02 -6.69 9.73
C GLY A 82 2.70 -7.35 11.07
N PHE A 83 2.87 -8.67 11.16
CA PHE A 83 2.63 -9.41 12.40
C PHE A 83 3.62 -9.06 13.52
N GLU A 84 4.89 -8.80 13.17
CA GLU A 84 5.87 -8.29 14.12
C GLU A 84 5.44 -6.93 14.69
N ARG A 85 5.00 -6.00 13.83
CA ARG A 85 4.45 -4.70 14.28
C ARG A 85 3.25 -4.88 15.19
N TYR A 86 2.29 -5.75 14.80
CA TYR A 86 1.14 -6.07 15.63
C TYR A 86 1.52 -6.59 17.00
N SER A 87 2.42 -7.57 17.04
CA SER A 87 2.89 -8.20 18.28
C SER A 87 3.53 -7.19 19.23
N ARG A 88 4.27 -6.21 18.68
CA ARG A 88 4.95 -5.17 19.47
C ARG A 88 4.01 -4.07 19.97
N LEU A 89 3.04 -3.65 19.17
CA LEU A 89 2.28 -2.42 19.41
C LEU A 89 0.82 -2.64 19.83
N TYR A 90 0.21 -3.74 19.42
CA TYR A 90 -1.24 -3.93 19.51
C TYR A 90 -1.65 -5.21 20.25
N ALA A 91 -0.84 -6.27 20.23
CA ALA A 91 -1.19 -7.54 20.85
C ALA A 91 -1.55 -7.37 22.34
N HIS A 92 -0.86 -6.51 23.07
CA HIS A 92 -1.19 -6.30 24.49
C HIS A 92 -2.55 -5.64 24.72
N TYR A 93 -3.11 -4.95 23.74
CA TYR A 93 -4.46 -4.39 23.82
C TYR A 93 -5.52 -5.43 23.46
N TYR A 94 -5.26 -6.31 22.50
CA TYR A 94 -6.27 -7.21 21.92
C TYR A 94 -6.26 -8.63 22.48
N GLU A 95 -5.13 -9.09 23.04
CA GLU A 95 -4.97 -10.46 23.54
C GLU A 95 -5.12 -10.58 25.06
N HIS A 96 -5.47 -9.46 25.71
CA HIS A 96 -5.68 -9.37 27.15
C HIS A 96 -7.06 -8.80 27.44
N GLU A 97 -7.92 -9.62 28.03
CA GLU A 97 -9.32 -9.27 28.32
C GLU A 97 -9.40 -8.09 29.31
N GLU A 98 -8.47 -8.02 30.25
CA GLU A 98 -8.37 -6.93 31.22
C GLU A 98 -8.08 -5.56 30.59
N LYS A 99 -7.54 -5.53 29.36
CA LYS A 99 -7.28 -4.28 28.62
C LYS A 99 -8.33 -3.99 27.56
N SER A 100 -8.78 -4.99 26.82
CA SER A 100 -9.77 -4.81 25.75
C SER A 100 -11.21 -4.74 26.24
N GLY A 101 -11.50 -5.32 27.42
CA GLY A 101 -12.86 -5.60 27.87
C GLY A 101 -13.60 -6.63 27.00
N LYS A 102 -12.87 -7.40 26.18
CA LYS A 102 -13.38 -8.43 25.27
C LYS A 102 -12.52 -9.69 25.37
N ALA A 103 -13.07 -10.82 24.92
CA ALA A 103 -12.27 -12.04 24.78
C ALA A 103 -11.07 -11.80 23.83
N PRO A 104 -9.90 -12.42 24.10
CA PRO A 104 -8.73 -12.35 23.23
C PRO A 104 -9.06 -12.73 21.78
N LEU A 105 -8.48 -12.01 20.82
CA LEU A 105 -8.67 -12.31 19.40
C LEU A 105 -7.91 -13.58 18.95
N ASN A 106 -6.93 -14.03 19.73
CA ASN A 106 -6.06 -15.17 19.48
C ASN A 106 -5.29 -15.05 18.16
N ILE A 107 -4.77 -13.86 17.88
CA ILE A 107 -3.93 -13.56 16.73
C ILE A 107 -2.49 -13.96 17.06
N ASP A 108 -2.19 -15.25 16.88
CA ASP A 108 -0.92 -15.89 17.22
C ASP A 108 -0.02 -16.20 16.01
N THR A 109 -0.47 -15.85 14.81
CA THR A 109 0.20 -16.15 13.53
C THR A 109 0.05 -15.00 12.55
N ALA A 110 1.01 -14.89 11.62
CA ALA A 110 1.02 -13.88 10.59
C ALA A 110 -0.20 -14.00 9.65
N GLU A 111 -0.67 -15.22 9.39
CA GLU A 111 -1.85 -15.47 8.57
C GLU A 111 -3.12 -14.93 9.22
N LYS A 112 -3.34 -15.19 10.52
CA LYS A 112 -4.50 -14.65 11.25
C LYS A 112 -4.47 -13.13 11.30
N HIS A 113 -3.29 -12.55 11.52
CA HIS A 113 -3.11 -11.11 11.54
C HIS A 113 -3.40 -10.48 10.18
N PHE A 114 -2.93 -11.11 9.10
CA PHE A 114 -3.09 -10.59 7.75
C PHE A 114 -4.55 -10.45 7.33
N GLU A 115 -5.49 -11.23 7.87
CA GLU A 115 -6.92 -11.06 7.61
C GLU A 115 -7.45 -9.65 7.97
N TYR A 116 -6.79 -8.95 8.90
CA TYR A 116 -7.14 -7.58 9.29
C TYR A 116 -6.45 -6.51 8.42
N MET A 117 -5.60 -6.90 7.48
CA MET A 117 -4.80 -6.04 6.60
C MET A 117 -5.14 -6.20 5.10
N ARG A 118 -6.28 -6.80 4.76
CA ARG A 118 -6.59 -7.17 3.36
C ARG A 118 -7.22 -6.03 2.54
N ASP A 119 -7.57 -4.92 3.17
CA ASP A 119 -8.27 -3.81 2.51
C ASP A 119 -7.27 -2.73 2.07
N ILE A 120 -6.69 -2.91 0.88
CA ILE A 120 -5.89 -1.88 0.21
C ILE A 120 -6.80 -0.70 -0.15
N LEU A 121 -6.36 0.52 0.16
CA LEU A 121 -7.08 1.74 -0.22
C LEU A 121 -6.77 2.15 -1.66
N GLN A 122 -5.48 2.19 -2.00
CA GLN A 122 -4.96 2.51 -3.33
C GLN A 122 -3.50 2.02 -3.42
N ILE A 123 -2.88 2.10 -4.60
CA ILE A 123 -1.43 1.90 -4.73
C ILE A 123 -0.82 3.07 -5.48
N ARG A 124 0.19 3.70 -4.89
CA ARG A 124 0.95 4.78 -5.51
C ARG A 124 2.29 4.24 -5.97
N ILE A 125 2.65 4.51 -7.22
CA ILE A 125 3.96 4.21 -7.78
C ILE A 125 4.68 5.53 -7.96
N GLU A 126 5.86 5.65 -7.38
CA GLU A 126 6.68 6.85 -7.46
C GLU A 126 8.01 6.55 -8.16
N ASP A 127 8.84 7.58 -8.27
CA ASP A 127 10.19 7.44 -8.79
C ASP A 127 11.05 6.49 -7.94
N ASN A 128 12.21 6.11 -8.47
CA ASN A 128 13.18 5.24 -7.80
C ASN A 128 12.65 3.84 -7.45
N GLN A 129 11.69 3.32 -8.23
CA GLN A 129 11.07 2.00 -8.02
C GLN A 129 10.33 1.90 -6.67
N THR A 130 9.70 2.99 -6.28
CA THR A 130 8.97 3.10 -5.01
C THR A 130 7.50 2.75 -5.21
N ILE A 131 6.95 1.95 -4.29
CA ILE A 131 5.52 1.65 -4.21
C ILE A 131 5.03 1.92 -2.79
N ILE A 132 3.92 2.64 -2.66
CA ILE A 132 3.25 2.92 -1.40
C ILE A 132 1.87 2.27 -1.41
N ILE A 133 1.58 1.46 -0.39
CA ILE A 133 0.35 0.69 -0.25
C ILE A 133 -0.29 1.03 1.10
N PRO A 134 -1.18 2.03 1.16
CA PRO A 134 -2.02 2.27 2.32
C PRO A 134 -3.13 1.21 2.43
N ILE A 135 -3.34 0.75 3.66
CA ILE A 135 -4.26 -0.32 4.04
C ILE A 135 -5.19 0.20 5.14
N ARG A 136 -6.49 -0.02 4.97
CA ARG A 136 -7.47 0.16 6.04
C ARG A 136 -7.27 -0.96 7.06
N TYR A 137 -6.59 -0.64 8.15
CA TYR A 137 -6.26 -1.62 9.17
C TYR A 137 -7.39 -1.78 10.18
N GLN A 138 -7.99 -2.97 10.25
CA GLN A 138 -9.18 -3.20 11.05
C GLN A 138 -8.92 -3.17 12.57
N LEU A 139 -7.66 -3.32 12.99
CA LEU A 139 -7.24 -3.24 14.39
C LEU A 139 -6.74 -1.84 14.79
N ASP A 140 -6.62 -0.91 13.85
CA ASP A 140 -6.34 0.51 14.11
C ASP A 140 -6.98 1.33 12.99
N THR A 141 -8.28 1.54 13.12
CA THR A 141 -9.07 2.22 12.09
C THR A 141 -8.81 3.72 12.02
N GLU A 142 -8.13 4.29 13.01
CA GLU A 142 -7.78 5.71 13.05
C GLU A 142 -6.54 5.99 12.20
N HIS A 143 -5.51 5.15 12.30
CA HIS A 143 -4.21 5.42 11.66
C HIS A 143 -3.94 4.54 10.41
N GLY A 144 -4.66 3.42 10.26
CA GLY A 144 -4.41 2.47 9.18
C GLY A 144 -2.99 1.86 9.23
N ILE A 145 -2.58 1.24 8.12
CA ILE A 145 -1.19 0.83 7.90
C ILE A 145 -0.75 1.34 6.53
N GLU A 146 0.49 1.78 6.41
CA GLU A 146 1.14 2.06 5.13
C GLU A 146 2.38 1.20 4.98
N ILE A 147 2.49 0.56 3.81
CA ILE A 147 3.65 -0.24 3.43
C ILE A 147 4.37 0.50 2.32
N LYS A 148 5.64 0.82 2.55
CA LYS A 148 6.53 1.35 1.51
C LYS A 148 7.49 0.27 1.04
N LEU A 149 7.59 0.16 -0.28
CA LEU A 149 8.50 -0.74 -0.95
C LEU A 149 9.46 0.08 -1.82
N GLU A 150 10.74 -0.25 -1.78
CA GLU A 150 11.72 0.23 -2.74
C GLU A 150 12.38 -0.99 -3.39
N ASN A 151 12.34 -1.08 -4.72
CA ASN A 151 12.88 -2.23 -5.46
C ASN A 151 12.32 -3.58 -4.93
N ASN A 152 11.01 -3.62 -4.69
CA ASN A 152 10.28 -4.79 -4.16
C ASN A 152 10.70 -5.26 -2.76
N GLN A 153 11.45 -4.45 -2.01
CA GLN A 153 11.80 -4.70 -0.61
C GLN A 153 11.05 -3.73 0.28
N ILE A 154 10.47 -4.23 1.38
CA ILE A 154 9.78 -3.37 2.34
C ILE A 154 10.83 -2.51 3.05
N THR A 155 10.72 -1.20 2.92
CA THR A 155 11.57 -0.23 3.62
C THR A 155 10.89 0.30 4.88
N SER A 156 9.56 0.32 4.93
CA SER A 156 8.80 0.69 6.12
C SER A 156 7.41 0.07 6.19
N ILE A 157 6.93 -0.17 7.42
CA ILE A 157 5.53 -0.47 7.76
C ILE A 157 5.13 0.43 8.94
N GLY A 158 4.32 1.45 8.64
CA GLY A 158 3.92 2.52 9.56
C GLY A 158 2.40 2.68 9.64
N GLY A 159 1.95 3.63 10.45
CA GLY A 159 0.66 4.28 10.20
C GLY A 159 0.73 5.08 8.90
N ILE A 160 -0.43 5.41 8.32
CA ILE A 160 -0.48 6.17 7.06
C ILE A 160 0.14 7.56 7.27
N GLY A 161 1.14 7.90 6.45
CA GLY A 161 1.89 9.17 6.55
C GLY A 161 3.00 9.18 7.60
N GLU A 162 3.34 8.05 8.23
CA GLU A 162 4.49 7.94 9.15
C GLU A 162 5.81 7.59 8.44
N SER A 163 5.78 7.37 7.11
CA SER A 163 6.86 6.70 6.35
C SER A 163 7.77 7.60 5.50
#